data_AF-M6YAG9-F1
#
_entry.id   AF-M6YAG9-F1
#
_cell.length_a   1.000
_cell.length_b   1.000
_cell.length_c   1.000
_cell.angle_alpha   90.00
_cell.angle_beta   90.00
_cell.angle_gamma   90.00
#
_symmetry.space_group_name_H-M   'P 1'
#
loop_
_entity.id
_entity.type
_entity.pdbx_description
1 polymer ?
#
loop_
_entity_poly.entity_id
_entity_poly.type
_entity_poly.pdbx_seq_one_letter_code
_entity_poly.pdbx_strand_id
1 'polypeptide(L)'
;MFSKNLDSPSNELIQVQRSIKNTFKIKRKFVLFFIIVILLDAIFLKFLFPQTNPQEVAETKPLLRVFPSYRKEECDWAIRWDICLSCLRIGRRYAQKIHFYPSGPYREHGCYSEEEGFFLMEE
;
A
#
# COMPACT_ATOMS: atom_id res chain seq x y z
N MET A 1 74.01 29.11 17.80
CA MET A 1 73.59 28.31 18.97
C MET A 1 72.13 28.64 19.25
N PHE A 2 71.27 27.62 19.14
CA PHE A 2 69.83 27.53 19.50
C PHE A 2 68.82 28.57 19.01
N SER A 3 67.83 28.08 18.25
CA SER A 3 66.41 28.39 18.51
C SER A 3 65.56 27.26 17.90
N LYS A 4 65.44 26.13 18.60
CA LYS A 4 64.28 25.70 19.39
C LYS A 4 62.97 25.66 18.58
N ASN A 5 62.61 24.42 18.22
CA ASN A 5 61.29 23.98 17.80
C ASN A 5 60.20 24.56 18.71
N LEU A 6 59.19 25.16 18.09
CA LEU A 6 57.89 25.50 18.69
C LEU A 6 56.82 25.09 17.68
N ASP A 7 56.74 23.78 17.42
CA ASP A 7 55.59 23.20 16.73
C ASP A 7 54.37 23.33 17.64
N SER A 8 53.39 24.04 17.11
CA SER A 8 52.28 24.65 17.82
C SER A 8 51.18 23.63 18.13
N PRO A 9 50.82 23.38 19.41
CA PRO A 9 49.71 22.48 19.80
C PRO A 9 48.32 23.00 19.39
N SER A 10 48.25 24.22 18.84
CA SER A 10 47.01 24.88 18.41
C SER A 10 46.42 24.29 17.12
N ASN A 11 47.26 23.81 16.20
CA ASN A 11 46.78 23.34 14.89
C ASN A 11 46.04 21.99 14.97
N GLU A 12 46.47 21.07 15.84
CA GLU A 12 45.78 19.80 16.04
C GLU A 12 44.41 19.97 16.70
N LEU A 13 44.29 20.84 17.71
CA LEU A 13 43.04 21.06 18.42
C LEU A 13 41.94 21.64 17.51
N ILE A 14 42.32 22.54 16.60
CA ILE A 14 41.43 23.12 15.58
C ILE A 14 40.99 22.06 14.56
N GLN A 15 41.90 21.15 14.17
CA GLN A 15 41.60 20.07 13.23
C GLN A 15 40.65 19.04 13.84
N VAL A 16 40.85 18.67 15.10
CA VAL A 16 39.98 17.76 15.86
C VAL A 16 38.59 18.35 16.04
N GLN A 17 38.47 19.64 16.41
CA GLN A 17 37.17 20.29 16.55
C GLN A 17 36.39 20.38 15.22
N ARG A 18 37.06 20.67 14.09
CA ARG A 18 36.42 20.64 12.76
C ARG A 18 35.95 19.24 12.39
N SER A 19 36.75 18.21 12.69
CA SER A 19 36.40 16.81 12.43
C SER A 19 35.17 16.36 13.24
N ILE A 20 35.10 16.69 14.53
CA ILE A 20 33.95 16.38 15.39
C ILE A 20 32.69 17.10 14.91
N LYS A 21 32.80 18.40 14.56
CA LYS A 21 31.67 19.20 14.07
C LYS A 21 31.14 18.69 12.74
N ASN A 22 32.02 18.24 11.83
CA ASN A 22 31.62 17.64 10.56
C ASN A 22 30.98 16.27 10.75
N THR A 23 31.52 15.42 11.62
CA THR A 23 30.93 14.12 11.97
C THR A 23 29.54 14.27 12.58
N PHE A 24 29.35 15.25 13.47
CA PHE A 24 28.05 15.56 14.06
C PHE A 24 27.04 16.11 13.04
N LYS A 25 27.49 16.97 12.12
CA LYS A 25 26.66 17.51 11.03
C LYS A 25 26.23 16.43 10.04
N ILE A 26 27.11 15.46 9.74
CA ILE A 26 26.81 14.31 8.88
C ILE A 26 25.80 13.39 9.56
N LYS A 27 26.01 13.01 10.83
CA LYS A 27 25.07 12.19 11.61
C LYS A 27 23.68 12.82 11.68
N ARG A 28 23.58 14.14 11.87
CA ARG A 28 22.31 14.87 11.90
C ARG A 28 21.57 14.85 10.55
N LYS A 29 22.29 14.93 9.42
CA LYS A 29 21.68 14.82 8.09
C LYS A 29 21.13 13.43 7.81
N PHE A 30 21.85 12.38 8.23
CA PHE A 30 21.36 11.00 8.09
C PHE A 30 20.08 10.77 8.90
N VAL A 31 20.04 11.24 10.16
CA VAL A 31 18.81 11.13 10.98
C VAL A 31 17.64 11.87 10.33
N LEU A 32 17.86 13.07 9.80
CA LEU A 32 16.81 13.82 9.12
C LEU A 32 16.30 13.12 7.85
N PHE A 33 17.22 12.51 7.08
CA PHE A 33 16.87 11.73 5.90
C PHE A 33 16.02 10.51 6.26
N PHE A 34 16.39 9.74 7.28
CA PHE A 34 15.59 8.61 7.76
C PHE A 34 14.19 9.02 8.22
N ILE A 35 14.07 10.16 8.91
CA ILE A 35 12.75 10.69 9.32
C ILE A 35 11.90 11.02 8.09
N ILE A 36 12.48 11.65 7.07
CA ILE A 36 11.77 11.98 5.82
C ILE A 36 11.32 10.72 5.11
N VAL A 37 12.19 9.70 5.00
CA VAL A 37 11.84 8.41 4.38
C VAL A 37 10.66 7.75 5.11
N ILE A 38 10.71 7.68 6.44
CA ILE A 38 9.61 7.10 7.25
C ILE A 38 8.30 7.87 7.07
N LEU A 39 8.35 9.21 6.99
CA LEU A 39 7.16 10.02 6.73
C LEU A 39 6.59 9.76 5.33
N LEU A 40 7.44 9.63 4.32
CA LEU A 40 7.02 9.31 2.95
C LEU A 40 6.40 7.91 2.86
N ASP A 41 7.01 6.91 3.51
CA ASP A 41 6.48 5.55 3.56
C ASP A 41 5.12 5.49 4.25
N ALA A 42 4.94 6.24 5.34
CA ALA A 42 3.65 6.34 6.04
C ALA A 42 2.56 6.99 5.18
N ILE A 43 2.92 8.00 4.37
CA ILE A 43 2.00 8.65 3.42
C ILE A 43 1.65 7.68 2.28
N PHE A 44 2.65 6.96 1.75
CA PHE A 44 2.46 5.98 0.69
C PHE A 44 1.53 4.84 1.13
N LEU A 45 1.71 4.34 2.37
CA LEU A 45 0.88 3.28 2.92
C LEU A 45 -0.60 3.71 3.06
N LYS A 46 -0.87 4.97 3.44
CA LYS A 46 -2.23 5.52 3.48
C LYS A 46 -2.87 5.62 2.10
N PHE A 47 -2.09 5.80 1.05
CA PHE A 47 -2.60 5.86 -0.32
C PHE A 47 -2.97 4.46 -0.85
N LEU A 48 -2.22 3.42 -0.48
CA LEU A 48 -2.52 2.03 -0.85
C LEU A 48 -3.75 1.49 -0.11
N PHE A 49 -3.97 1.93 1.12
CA PHE A 49 -5.08 1.50 1.96
C PHE A 49 -5.92 2.71 2.38
N PRO A 50 -6.78 3.24 1.50
CA PRO A 50 -7.77 4.23 1.90
C PRO A 50 -8.66 3.58 2.97
N GLN A 51 -8.61 4.10 4.20
CA GLN A 51 -9.50 3.68 5.26
C GLN A 51 -10.92 4.07 4.88
N THR A 52 -11.74 3.09 4.48
CA THR A 52 -13.18 3.25 4.34
C THR A 52 -13.75 3.58 5.71
N ASN A 53 -14.42 4.71 5.84
CA ASN A 53 -15.06 5.08 7.10
C ASN A 53 -16.15 4.04 7.38
N PRO A 54 -16.11 3.29 8.50
CA PRO A 54 -17.08 2.22 8.77
C PRO A 54 -18.53 2.74 8.92
N GLN A 55 -18.72 4.06 9.04
CA GLN A 55 -20.04 4.71 9.05
C GLN A 55 -20.51 5.18 7.67
N GLU A 56 -19.72 4.99 6.61
CA GLU A 56 -20.09 5.39 5.27
C GLU A 56 -21.20 4.47 4.75
N VAL A 57 -22.41 5.03 4.65
CA VAL A 57 -23.58 4.31 4.12
C VAL A 57 -23.52 4.39 2.60
N ALA A 58 -23.73 3.25 1.93
CA ALA A 58 -23.82 3.22 0.48
C ALA A 58 -24.97 4.12 0.01
N GLU A 59 -24.73 4.96 -0.99
CA GLU A 59 -25.71 5.91 -1.51
C GLU A 59 -26.91 5.21 -2.15
N THR A 60 -26.70 4.01 -2.69
CA THR A 60 -27.70 3.26 -3.43
C THR A 60 -27.66 1.76 -3.11
N LYS A 61 -28.73 1.06 -3.48
CA LYS A 61 -28.76 -0.41 -3.42
C LYS A 61 -27.62 -0.98 -4.26
N PRO A 62 -26.86 -1.96 -3.76
CA PRO A 62 -25.76 -2.52 -4.51
C PRO A 62 -26.23 -3.15 -5.82
N LEU A 63 -25.49 -2.91 -6.89
CA LEU A 63 -25.73 -3.48 -8.21
C LEU A 63 -25.12 -4.88 -8.28
N LEU A 64 -25.92 -5.87 -8.62
CA LEU A 64 -25.45 -7.24 -8.87
C LEU A 64 -25.29 -7.47 -10.37
N ARG A 65 -24.07 -7.76 -10.81
CA ARG A 65 -23.75 -8.15 -12.18
C ARG A 65 -23.35 -9.62 -12.20
N VAL A 66 -24.12 -10.44 -12.90
CA VAL A 66 -23.86 -11.88 -13.04
C VAL A 66 -23.36 -12.16 -14.45
N PHE A 67 -22.34 -13.00 -14.60
CA PHE A 67 -21.87 -13.42 -15.91
C PHE A 67 -22.91 -14.32 -16.59
N PRO A 68 -23.14 -14.16 -17.91
CA PRO A 68 -24.24 -14.83 -18.60
C PRO A 68 -23.99 -16.32 -18.86
N SER A 69 -22.75 -16.81 -18.78
CA SER A 69 -22.42 -18.20 -19.11
C SER A 69 -21.41 -18.84 -18.15
N TYR A 70 -21.39 -20.18 -18.16
CA TYR A 70 -20.46 -21.01 -17.37
C TYR A 70 -19.22 -21.43 -18.16
N ARG A 71 -18.85 -20.70 -19.22
CA ARG A 71 -17.71 -21.05 -20.06
C ARG A 71 -16.42 -20.57 -19.44
N LYS A 72 -15.38 -21.40 -19.51
CA LYS A 72 -14.05 -21.04 -18.98
C LYS A 72 -13.43 -19.88 -19.73
N GLU A 73 -13.66 -19.81 -21.05
CA GLU A 73 -13.15 -18.71 -21.89
C GLU A 73 -13.64 -17.32 -21.44
N GLU A 74 -14.83 -17.24 -20.81
CA GLU A 74 -15.37 -15.97 -20.32
C GLU A 74 -14.63 -15.48 -19.06
N CYS A 75 -13.94 -16.37 -18.33
CA CYS A 75 -13.17 -15.96 -17.15
C CYS A 75 -11.95 -15.09 -17.50
N ASP A 76 -11.47 -15.12 -18.75
CA ASP A 76 -10.40 -14.22 -19.21
C ASP A 76 -10.81 -12.75 -19.17
N TRP A 77 -12.13 -12.50 -19.22
CA TRP A 77 -12.72 -11.16 -19.15
C TRP A 77 -13.12 -10.76 -17.72
N ALA A 78 -13.02 -11.69 -16.77
CA ALA A 78 -13.36 -11.42 -15.37
C ALA A 78 -12.23 -10.63 -14.68
N ILE A 79 -12.60 -9.59 -13.94
CA ILE A 79 -11.67 -8.81 -13.12
C ILE A 79 -10.92 -9.72 -12.13
N ARG A 80 -11.60 -10.75 -11.63
CA ARG A 80 -11.03 -11.83 -10.80
C ARG A 80 -11.24 -13.17 -11.48
N TRP A 81 -10.34 -13.49 -12.40
CA TRP A 81 -10.33 -14.75 -13.16
C TRP A 81 -10.21 -15.98 -12.25
N ASP A 82 -9.48 -15.87 -11.15
CA ASP A 82 -9.24 -16.90 -10.14
C ASP A 82 -10.54 -17.29 -9.41
N ILE A 83 -11.32 -16.28 -8.99
CA ILE A 83 -12.65 -16.48 -8.39
C ILE A 83 -13.60 -17.04 -9.45
N CYS A 84 -13.57 -16.52 -10.68
CA CYS A 84 -14.43 -17.00 -11.77
C CYS A 84 -14.23 -18.50 -12.02
N LEU A 85 -12.98 -18.95 -12.21
CA LEU A 85 -12.67 -20.36 -12.41
C LEU A 85 -13.10 -21.23 -11.22
N SER A 86 -13.01 -20.69 -10.01
CA SER A 86 -13.44 -21.41 -8.80
C SER A 86 -14.96 -21.53 -8.73
N CYS A 87 -15.72 -20.49 -9.09
CA CYS A 87 -17.18 -20.56 -9.24
C CYS A 87 -17.57 -21.60 -10.30
N LEU A 88 -16.89 -21.61 -11.45
CA LEU A 88 -17.17 -22.59 -12.50
C LEU A 88 -16.92 -24.03 -12.04
N ARG A 89 -15.89 -24.26 -11.20
CA ARG A 89 -15.58 -25.58 -10.66
C ARG A 89 -16.75 -26.17 -9.85
N ILE A 90 -17.49 -25.33 -9.15
CA ILE A 90 -18.66 -25.72 -8.35
C ILE A 90 -19.98 -25.57 -9.12
N GLY A 91 -19.94 -25.27 -10.42
CA GLY A 91 -21.13 -25.10 -11.25
C GLY A 91 -21.92 -23.83 -10.94
N ARG A 92 -21.25 -22.76 -10.50
CA ARG A 92 -21.84 -21.47 -10.09
C ARG A 92 -21.34 -20.35 -11.01
N ARG A 93 -22.17 -19.33 -11.23
CA ARG A 93 -21.80 -18.20 -12.11
C ARG A 93 -20.89 -17.25 -11.36
N TYR A 94 -19.89 -16.71 -12.03
CA TYR A 94 -19.18 -15.57 -11.50
C TYR A 94 -20.11 -14.37 -11.40
N ALA A 95 -20.04 -13.65 -10.29
CA ALA A 95 -20.83 -12.46 -10.07
C ALA A 95 -20.02 -11.39 -9.33
N GLN A 96 -20.45 -10.15 -9.54
CA GLN A 96 -19.87 -8.98 -8.94
C GLN A 96 -20.97 -8.17 -8.27
N LYS A 97 -20.75 -7.81 -7.01
CA LYS A 97 -21.62 -6.93 -6.23
C LYS A 97 -20.94 -5.59 -6.06
N ILE A 98 -21.53 -4.54 -6.61
CA ILE A 98 -20.96 -3.19 -6.66
C ILE A 98 -21.70 -2.31 -5.66
N HIS A 99 -20.95 -1.77 -4.71
CA HIS A 99 -21.42 -0.82 -3.71
C HIS A 99 -20.97 0.57 -4.10
N PHE A 100 -21.89 1.53 -4.09
CA PHE A 100 -21.60 2.92 -4.44
C PHE A 100 -21.50 3.74 -3.16
N TYR A 101 -20.28 4.04 -2.72
CA TYR A 101 -20.01 4.94 -1.60
C TYR A 101 -19.55 6.32 -2.14
N PRO A 102 -19.73 7.40 -1.36
CA PRO A 102 -19.18 8.72 -1.68
C PRO A 102 -17.67 8.71 -1.92
N SER A 103 -16.92 7.87 -1.19
CA SER A 103 -15.49 7.64 -1.36
C SER A 103 -15.11 6.91 -2.66
N GLY A 104 -16.07 6.22 -3.29
CA GLY A 104 -15.89 5.52 -4.56
C GLY A 104 -16.62 4.17 -4.61
N PRO A 105 -16.67 3.53 -5.79
CA PRO A 105 -17.29 2.23 -5.95
C PRO A 105 -16.41 1.12 -5.36
N TYR A 106 -16.97 0.37 -4.41
CA TYR A 106 -16.38 -0.87 -3.88
C TYR A 106 -16.99 -2.08 -4.58
N ARG A 107 -16.18 -3.10 -4.88
CA ARG A 107 -16.62 -4.28 -5.64
C ARG A 107 -16.27 -5.56 -4.88
N GLU A 108 -17.30 -6.31 -4.55
CA GLU A 108 -17.15 -7.68 -4.06
C GLU A 108 -17.24 -8.64 -5.23
N HIS A 109 -16.41 -9.68 -5.20
CA HIS A 109 -16.31 -10.69 -6.24
C HIS A 109 -16.65 -12.05 -5.63
N GLY A 110 -17.59 -12.76 -6.24
CA GLY A 110 -18.09 -14.01 -5.68
C GLY A 110 -18.81 -14.84 -6.72
N CYS A 111 -19.54 -15.85 -6.23
CA CYS A 111 -20.33 -16.73 -7.04
C CYS A 111 -21.82 -16.41 -6.91
N TYR A 112 -22.60 -16.84 -7.89
CA TYR A 112 -24.04 -16.67 -7.93
C TYR A 112 -24.75 -17.96 -8.37
N SER A 113 -25.82 -18.30 -7.65
CA SER A 113 -26.84 -19.23 -8.10
C SER A 113 -28.24 -18.67 -7.90
N GLU A 114 -29.22 -19.33 -8.53
CA GLU A 114 -30.62 -18.96 -8.37
C GLU A 114 -31.15 -19.34 -6.98
N GLU A 115 -30.59 -20.39 -6.37
CA GLU A 115 -31.02 -20.86 -5.04
C GLU A 115 -30.41 -20.04 -3.89
N GLU A 116 -29.11 -19.76 -3.95
CA GLU A 116 -28.35 -19.11 -2.88
C GLU A 116 -28.22 -17.60 -3.08
N GLY A 117 -28.43 -17.12 -4.31
CA GLY A 117 -28.11 -15.75 -4.68
C GLY A 117 -26.60 -15.53 -4.76
N PHE A 118 -26.15 -14.32 -4.43
CA PHE A 118 -24.72 -13.97 -4.43
C PHE A 118 -24.07 -14.39 -3.11
N PHE A 119 -22.95 -15.09 -3.19
CA PHE A 119 -22.14 -15.49 -2.04
C PHE A 119 -20.65 -15.37 -2.34
N LEU A 120 -19.87 -15.18 -1.28
CA LEU A 120 -18.41 -15.15 -1.34
C LEU A 120 -17.89 -16.57 -1.18
N MET A 121 -16.86 -16.92 -1.96
CA MET A 121 -16.10 -18.13 -1.71
C MET A 121 -15.24 -17.88 -0.45
N GLU A 122 -15.25 -18.82 0.48
CA GLU A 122 -14.26 -18.83 1.56
C GLU A 122 -12.87 -18.98 0.91
N GLU A 123 -11.93 -18.12 1.30
CA GLU A 123 -10.54 -18.10 0.81
C GLU A 123 -9.77 -19.38 1.18
#